data_AF-A0AAU7MN74-F1
#
_entry.id   AF-A0AAU7MN74-F1
#
_cell.length_a   1.000
_cell.length_b   1.000
_cell.length_c   1.000
_cell.angle_alpha   90.00
_cell.angle_beta   90.00
_cell.angle_gamma   90.00
#
_symmetry.space_group_name_H-M   'P 1'
#
loop_
_entity.id
_entity.type
_entity.pdbx_description
1 polymer ?
#
loop_
_entity_poly.entity_id
_entity_poly.type
_entity_poly.pdbx_seq_one_letter_code
_entity_poly.pdbx_strand_id
1 'polypeptide(L)'
;MRSVHRIRLTFTLLGALALSGCLDDDGGSGDDTSKGQLNFNGFNGLSYQTASQSGTTNAAGEFRYYPGETLDLYVGNLLLAEDVPAQEYVTLLEFFPDIRNELETPLIDDEGLRTHTLREDQLLDRVALNNLGRFLIALNWTGNVREGEGIDIRTRVVEQLNAALPGLSAPIDFNVSAPEFTALGSSPSPANQLLAEICFYPEGSPLCDPPPTQEEIDNAPPRPENEEDIDPDIVYSEDLAAIRSQIIDSIRTVAGIDDEEVQTYLSRELKAISTTVANRYFLDEDVASHPATDTALKQVAVRKIGGGLALAELEAISTRPQDVQINSADWQSGEVEYFVAGPSGGESELLLSFRPEDTYRWVRKQLRVIIR
;
A
#
# COMPACT_ATOMS: atom_id res chain seq x y z
N MET A 1 72.20 15.41 41.23
CA MET A 1 71.02 15.75 42.05
C MET A 1 70.39 14.41 42.46
N ARG A 2 70.74 13.91 43.66
CA ARG A 2 69.87 13.73 44.86
C ARG A 2 68.55 13.00 44.54
N SER A 3 68.06 11.96 45.21
CA SER A 3 68.49 11.08 46.32
C SER A 3 67.31 10.06 46.45
N VAL A 4 67.55 8.74 46.54
CA VAL A 4 67.38 7.93 47.77
C VAL A 4 65.91 7.78 48.27
N HIS A 5 65.31 6.57 48.28
CA HIS A 5 65.21 5.63 49.43
C HIS A 5 64.28 4.42 49.17
N ARG A 6 64.53 3.35 49.92
CA ARG A 6 63.85 2.04 49.97
C ARG A 6 62.50 2.12 50.71
N ILE A 7 61.61 1.14 50.54
CA ILE A 7 60.89 0.44 51.62
C ILE A 7 60.25 -0.86 51.09
N ARG A 8 60.47 -1.96 51.83
CA ARG A 8 59.78 -3.26 51.74
C ARG A 8 58.51 -3.20 52.59
N LEU A 9 57.43 -3.88 52.20
CA LEU A 9 56.81 -5.05 52.89
C LEU A 9 55.34 -5.26 52.43
N THR A 10 55.09 -6.48 51.95
CA THR A 10 53.87 -7.32 52.05
C THR A 10 52.62 -6.77 52.73
N PHE A 11 51.46 -6.93 52.06
CA PHE A 11 50.27 -7.52 52.68
C PHE A 11 49.39 -8.23 51.65
N THR A 12 49.12 -9.50 51.92
CA THR A 12 48.20 -10.39 51.21
C THR A 12 46.76 -10.00 51.53
N LEU A 13 45.86 -9.91 50.54
CA LEU A 13 44.44 -10.10 50.79
C LEU A 13 43.74 -10.74 49.58
N LEU A 14 43.25 -11.95 49.83
CA LEU A 14 42.24 -12.67 49.06
C LEU A 14 41.01 -11.78 48.84
N GLY A 15 40.48 -11.78 47.61
CA GLY A 15 39.18 -11.24 47.28
C GLY A 15 38.68 -11.87 45.99
N ALA A 16 37.98 -12.99 46.12
CA ALA A 16 37.25 -13.61 45.02
C ALA A 16 36.09 -12.70 44.61
N LEU A 17 36.10 -12.27 43.34
CA LEU A 17 34.94 -11.74 42.64
C LEU A 17 34.83 -12.53 41.34
N ALA A 18 34.03 -13.59 41.40
CA ALA A 18 33.49 -14.25 40.22
C ALA A 18 32.47 -13.29 39.59
N LEU A 19 32.92 -12.55 38.59
CA LEU A 19 32.04 -11.89 37.62
C LEU A 19 31.93 -12.85 36.43
N SER A 20 30.94 -13.73 36.50
CA SER A 20 30.36 -14.37 35.31
C SER A 20 29.57 -13.30 34.56
N GLY A 21 30.28 -12.47 33.79
CA GLY A 21 29.68 -11.70 32.72
C GLY A 21 29.50 -12.65 31.53
N CYS A 22 28.29 -13.19 31.38
CA CYS A 22 27.84 -13.66 30.08
C CYS A 22 27.78 -12.41 29.20
N LEU A 23 28.82 -12.22 28.37
CA LEU A 23 28.74 -11.35 27.22
C LEU A 23 27.73 -12.04 26.30
N ASP A 24 26.49 -11.58 26.34
CA ASP A 24 25.51 -11.80 25.28
C ASP A 24 26.10 -11.15 24.04
N ASP A 25 26.65 -12.01 23.19
CA ASP A 25 27.12 -11.71 21.86
C ASP A 25 25.85 -11.51 21.01
N ASP A 26 25.24 -10.33 21.14
CA ASP A 26 24.16 -9.90 20.26
C ASP A 26 24.79 -9.56 18.90
N GLY A 27 25.07 -10.64 18.16
CA GLY A 27 25.56 -10.63 16.80
C GLY A 27 24.50 -10.00 15.90
N GLY A 28 24.50 -8.68 15.82
CA GLY A 28 23.86 -7.92 14.76
C GLY A 28 24.51 -8.28 13.43
N SER A 29 24.10 -9.41 12.85
CA SER A 29 24.31 -9.70 11.45
C SER A 29 23.60 -8.59 10.70
N GLY A 30 24.38 -7.65 10.14
CA GLY A 30 23.87 -6.63 9.25
C GLY A 30 23.16 -7.32 8.10
N ASP A 31 21.85 -7.40 8.21
CA ASP A 31 20.99 -7.89 7.17
C ASP A 31 20.90 -6.75 6.16
N ASP A 32 21.71 -6.82 5.09
CA ASP A 32 21.73 -5.85 3.99
C ASP A 32 20.40 -5.82 3.20
N THR A 33 19.38 -6.56 3.64
CA THR A 33 18.04 -6.50 3.05
C THR A 33 17.35 -5.18 3.35
N SER A 34 16.68 -4.66 2.32
CA SER A 34 15.75 -3.56 2.43
C SER A 34 14.37 -4.07 2.82
N LYS A 35 13.60 -3.22 3.50
CA LYS A 35 12.19 -3.47 3.80
C LYS A 35 11.32 -2.71 2.82
N GLY A 36 10.45 -3.42 2.12
CA GLY A 36 9.42 -2.85 1.26
C GLY A 36 8.05 -3.00 1.89
N GLN A 37 7.08 -2.29 1.36
CA GLN A 37 5.69 -2.28 1.82
C GLN A 37 4.74 -2.40 0.62
N LEU A 38 3.83 -3.37 0.69
CA LEU A 38 2.76 -3.53 -0.28
C LEU A 38 1.54 -2.71 0.16
N ASN A 39 1.18 -1.72 -0.67
CA ASN A 39 0.23 -0.64 -0.36
C ASN A 39 0.60 0.12 0.93
N PHE A 40 -0.11 1.21 1.22
CA PHE A 40 0.25 2.09 2.33
C PHE A 40 -0.30 1.61 3.67
N ASN A 41 -1.59 1.29 3.71
CA ASN A 41 -2.27 0.82 4.93
C ASN A 41 -2.03 -0.67 5.19
N GLY A 42 -1.24 -1.31 4.31
CA GLY A 42 -0.79 -2.68 4.46
C GLY A 42 -1.67 -3.71 3.75
N PHE A 43 -1.08 -4.89 3.63
CA PHE A 43 -1.68 -6.02 2.94
C PHE A 43 -1.21 -7.30 3.62
N ASN A 44 -2.03 -7.87 4.50
CA ASN A 44 -1.68 -9.08 5.24
C ASN A 44 -2.03 -10.34 4.44
N GLY A 45 -1.16 -11.34 4.51
CA GLY A 45 -1.48 -12.69 4.05
C GLY A 45 -1.16 -13.00 2.58
N LEU A 46 -0.44 -12.12 1.87
CA LEU A 46 0.13 -12.48 0.58
C LEU A 46 1.49 -13.12 0.75
N SER A 47 1.74 -14.19 0.01
CA SER A 47 3.07 -14.78 -0.06
C SER A 47 3.88 -14.04 -1.11
N TYR A 48 5.14 -13.76 -0.83
CA TYR A 48 6.07 -13.16 -1.78
C TYR A 48 7.31 -14.05 -1.92
N GLN A 49 7.89 -14.01 -3.10
CA GLN A 49 9.15 -14.65 -3.41
C GLN A 49 10.03 -13.70 -4.21
N THR A 50 11.30 -13.59 -3.83
CA THR A 50 12.36 -12.97 -4.63
C THR A 50 13.38 -14.04 -5.02
N ALA A 51 14.46 -13.63 -5.70
CA ALA A 51 15.58 -14.52 -5.99
C ALA A 51 16.28 -15.06 -4.72
N SER A 52 16.16 -14.38 -3.58
CA SER A 52 16.87 -14.71 -2.34
C SER A 52 15.98 -14.84 -1.11
N GLN A 53 14.76 -14.27 -1.13
CA GLN A 53 13.86 -14.22 0.00
C GLN A 53 12.51 -14.85 -0.34
N SER A 54 11.82 -15.32 0.69
CA SER A 54 10.41 -15.70 0.58
C SER A 54 9.74 -15.51 1.92
N GLY A 55 8.47 -15.14 1.92
CA GLY A 55 7.72 -14.99 3.16
C GLY A 55 6.27 -14.65 2.91
N THR A 56 5.60 -14.22 3.96
CA THR A 56 4.23 -13.70 3.90
C THR A 56 4.22 -12.28 4.43
N THR A 57 3.51 -11.40 3.73
CA THR A 57 3.33 -10.02 4.16
C THR A 57 2.56 -9.96 5.47
N ASN A 58 2.98 -9.06 6.36
CA ASN A 58 2.33 -8.84 7.66
C ASN A 58 1.19 -7.82 7.56
N ALA A 59 0.60 -7.43 8.70
CA ALA A 59 -0.47 -6.43 8.76
C ALA A 59 -0.11 -5.08 8.12
N ALA A 60 1.17 -4.70 8.15
CA ALA A 60 1.65 -3.48 7.49
C ALA A 60 1.98 -3.71 6.00
N GLY A 61 1.84 -4.92 5.46
CA GLY A 61 2.19 -5.25 4.08
C GLY A 61 3.70 -5.41 3.85
N GLU A 62 4.49 -5.62 4.91
CA GLU A 62 5.94 -5.58 4.78
C GLU A 62 6.53 -6.84 4.16
N PHE A 63 7.55 -6.65 3.32
CA PHE A 63 8.37 -7.71 2.73
C PHE A 63 9.86 -7.33 2.75
N ARG A 64 10.75 -8.31 2.59
CA ARG A 64 12.20 -8.11 2.56
C ARG A 64 12.76 -8.47 1.18
N TYR A 65 13.74 -7.69 0.72
CA TYR A 65 14.35 -7.87 -0.59
C TYR A 65 15.76 -7.27 -0.61
N TYR A 66 16.60 -7.68 -1.56
CA TYR A 66 17.81 -6.94 -1.90
C TYR A 66 17.53 -5.95 -3.04
N PRO A 67 18.13 -4.74 -3.02
CA PRO A 67 17.95 -3.77 -4.10
C PRO A 67 18.23 -4.37 -5.49
N GLY A 68 17.31 -4.17 -6.42
CA GLY A 68 17.38 -4.70 -7.79
C GLY A 68 16.72 -6.07 -7.99
N GLU A 69 16.20 -6.71 -6.94
CA GLU A 69 15.37 -7.92 -7.08
C GLU A 69 13.95 -7.60 -7.57
N THR A 70 13.27 -8.64 -8.05
CA THR A 70 11.84 -8.66 -8.35
C THR A 70 11.07 -9.54 -7.37
N LEU A 71 9.77 -9.33 -7.30
CA LEU A 71 8.80 -10.05 -6.47
C LEU A 71 7.85 -10.82 -7.36
N ASP A 72 7.65 -12.09 -7.01
CA ASP A 72 6.47 -12.85 -7.39
C ASP A 72 5.52 -12.86 -6.19
N LEU A 73 4.26 -12.50 -6.44
CA LEU A 73 3.25 -12.28 -5.41
C LEU A 73 2.09 -13.26 -5.59
N TYR A 74 1.68 -13.87 -4.48
CA TYR A 74 0.69 -14.93 -4.44
C TYR A 74 -0.33 -14.72 -3.34
N VAL A 75 -1.55 -15.18 -3.57
CA VAL A 75 -2.50 -15.47 -2.50
C VAL A 75 -2.69 -16.99 -2.44
N GLY A 76 -2.18 -17.60 -1.37
CA GLY A 76 -2.00 -19.05 -1.35
C GLY A 76 -1.19 -19.54 -2.54
N ASN A 77 -1.75 -20.43 -3.34
CA ASN A 77 -1.14 -21.00 -4.53
C ASN A 77 -1.52 -20.26 -5.83
N LEU A 78 -2.34 -19.21 -5.75
CA LEU A 78 -2.71 -18.39 -6.90
C LEU A 78 -1.65 -17.30 -7.11
N LEU A 79 -0.97 -17.33 -8.25
CA LEU A 79 -0.08 -16.26 -8.71
C LEU A 79 -0.91 -15.02 -9.06
N LEU A 80 -0.61 -13.90 -8.41
CA LEU A 80 -1.24 -12.60 -8.66
C LEU A 80 -0.42 -11.74 -9.62
N ALA A 81 0.91 -11.74 -9.43
CA ALA A 81 1.84 -10.99 -10.25
C ALA A 81 3.23 -11.62 -10.21
N GLU A 82 3.97 -11.45 -11.29
CA GLU A 82 5.35 -11.90 -11.44
C GLU A 82 6.24 -10.75 -11.90
N ASP A 83 7.54 -10.85 -11.62
CA ASP A 83 8.55 -9.89 -12.04
C ASP A 83 8.24 -8.44 -11.63
N VAL A 84 7.64 -8.25 -10.44
CA VAL A 84 7.32 -6.92 -9.90
C VAL A 84 8.58 -6.31 -9.29
N PRO A 85 9.06 -5.14 -9.72
CA PRO A 85 10.25 -4.52 -9.14
C PRO A 85 10.12 -4.32 -7.63
N ALA A 86 11.06 -4.86 -6.85
CA ALA A 86 11.07 -4.70 -5.42
C ALA A 86 11.56 -3.28 -5.06
N GLN A 87 10.74 -2.54 -4.31
CA GLN A 87 11.01 -1.16 -3.92
C GLN A 87 10.34 -0.85 -2.57
N GLU A 88 10.56 0.35 -2.04
CA GLU A 88 10.01 0.77 -0.74
C GLU A 88 8.48 0.68 -0.69
N TYR A 89 7.80 1.12 -1.75
CA TYR A 89 6.35 1.01 -1.89
C TYR A 89 6.00 0.32 -3.20
N VAL A 90 5.34 -0.83 -3.12
CA VAL A 90 4.74 -1.53 -4.25
C VAL A 90 3.23 -1.37 -4.14
N THR A 91 2.56 -0.99 -5.22
CA THR A 91 1.10 -0.92 -5.27
C THR A 91 0.55 -1.94 -6.26
N LEU A 92 -0.77 -2.07 -6.32
CA LEU A 92 -1.40 -2.96 -7.31
C LEU A 92 -1.16 -2.51 -8.75
N LEU A 93 -0.79 -1.25 -8.98
CA LEU A 93 -0.45 -0.78 -10.33
C LEU A 93 0.81 -1.50 -10.84
N GLU A 94 1.81 -1.71 -9.98
CA GLU A 94 3.05 -2.37 -10.35
C GLU A 94 2.88 -3.89 -10.60
N PHE A 95 1.70 -4.47 -10.39
CA PHE A 95 1.47 -5.89 -10.67
C PHE A 95 1.42 -6.17 -12.18
N PHE A 96 1.08 -5.16 -12.98
CA PHE A 96 0.86 -5.29 -14.41
C PHE A 96 2.01 -4.66 -15.21
N PRO A 97 2.72 -5.43 -16.07
CA PRO A 97 3.88 -4.91 -16.81
C PRO A 97 3.58 -3.72 -17.72
N ASP A 98 2.42 -3.69 -18.35
CA ASP A 98 1.96 -2.59 -19.20
C ASP A 98 1.70 -1.31 -18.38
N ILE A 99 1.05 -1.44 -17.22
CA ILE A 99 0.86 -0.32 -16.29
C ILE A 99 2.21 0.19 -15.78
N ARG A 100 3.16 -0.68 -15.45
CA ARG A 100 4.54 -0.30 -15.06
C ARG A 100 5.21 0.57 -16.12
N ASN A 101 5.13 0.17 -17.38
CA ASN A 101 5.71 0.94 -18.49
C ASN A 101 5.04 2.32 -18.63
N GLU A 102 3.73 2.41 -18.41
CA GLU A 102 3.01 3.68 -18.44
C GLU A 102 3.42 4.60 -17.28
N LEU A 103 3.68 4.05 -16.10
CA LEU A 103 4.16 4.78 -14.92
C LEU A 103 5.57 5.37 -15.08
N GLU A 104 6.33 5.02 -16.13
CA GLU A 104 7.60 5.70 -16.41
C GLU A 104 7.40 7.11 -16.98
N THR A 105 6.18 7.45 -17.42
CA THR A 105 5.88 8.72 -18.08
C THR A 105 4.88 9.56 -17.29
N PRO A 106 5.28 10.72 -16.74
CA PRO A 106 4.35 11.64 -16.08
C PRO A 106 3.38 12.25 -17.08
N LEU A 107 2.29 12.83 -16.57
CA LEU A 107 1.44 13.77 -17.30
C LEU A 107 1.77 15.20 -16.88
N ILE A 108 1.29 16.16 -17.66
CA ILE A 108 1.40 17.59 -17.37
C ILE A 108 0.03 18.06 -16.87
N ASP A 109 0.00 18.81 -15.77
CA ASP A 109 -1.22 19.40 -15.22
C ASP A 109 -1.55 20.78 -15.80
N ASP A 110 -2.59 21.41 -15.25
CA ASP A 110 -3.08 22.72 -15.70
C ASP A 110 -2.06 23.85 -15.46
N GLU A 111 -1.15 23.68 -14.51
CA GLU A 111 -0.02 24.59 -14.27
C GLU A 111 1.13 24.39 -15.26
N GLY A 112 1.10 23.35 -16.09
CA GLY A 112 2.17 23.04 -17.04
C GLY A 112 3.35 22.30 -16.41
N LEU A 113 3.16 21.68 -15.25
CA LEU A 113 4.20 20.95 -14.51
C LEU A 113 3.96 19.44 -14.57
N ARG A 114 5.03 18.66 -14.55
CA ARG A 114 4.93 17.19 -14.52
C ARG A 114 4.39 16.69 -13.18
N THR A 115 3.50 15.70 -13.24
CA THR A 115 2.96 14.95 -12.11
C THR A 115 2.62 13.51 -12.50
N HIS A 116 2.76 12.58 -11.55
CA HIS A 116 2.26 11.21 -11.72
C HIS A 116 0.87 11.01 -11.13
N THR A 117 0.34 11.93 -10.32
CA THR A 117 -1.00 11.78 -9.74
C THR A 117 -2.05 11.62 -10.84
N LEU A 118 -2.01 12.45 -11.88
CA LEU A 118 -2.92 12.34 -13.03
C LEU A 118 -2.72 11.03 -13.81
N ARG A 119 -1.48 10.54 -13.93
CA ARG A 119 -1.19 9.27 -14.60
C ARG A 119 -1.74 8.10 -13.80
N GLU A 120 -1.50 8.09 -12.49
CA GLU A 120 -2.02 7.09 -11.57
C GLU A 120 -3.55 7.04 -11.64
N ASP A 121 -4.23 8.19 -11.55
CA ASP A 121 -5.69 8.30 -11.64
C ASP A 121 -6.23 7.72 -12.96
N GLN A 122 -5.59 8.01 -14.10
CA GLN A 122 -5.97 7.45 -15.40
C GLN A 122 -5.82 5.91 -15.45
N LEU A 123 -4.81 5.38 -14.77
CA LEU A 123 -4.53 3.93 -14.74
C LEU A 123 -5.50 3.16 -13.85
N LEU A 124 -6.18 3.84 -12.91
CA LEU A 124 -7.23 3.23 -12.07
C LEU A 124 -8.47 2.77 -12.87
N ASP A 125 -8.62 3.20 -14.12
CA ASP A 125 -9.70 2.73 -15.02
C ASP A 125 -9.37 1.40 -15.74
N ARG A 126 -8.19 0.83 -15.52
CA ARG A 126 -7.78 -0.43 -16.17
C ARG A 126 -8.65 -1.59 -15.68
N VAL A 127 -9.26 -2.33 -16.62
CA VAL A 127 -10.15 -3.46 -16.31
C VAL A 127 -9.45 -4.52 -15.47
N ALA A 128 -8.20 -4.88 -15.83
CA ALA A 128 -7.44 -5.88 -15.10
C ALA A 128 -7.11 -5.46 -13.66
N LEU A 129 -6.75 -4.19 -13.47
CA LEU A 129 -6.52 -3.62 -12.14
C LEU A 129 -7.79 -3.62 -11.30
N ASN A 130 -8.93 -3.23 -11.88
CA ASN A 130 -10.21 -3.26 -11.17
C ASN A 130 -10.63 -4.68 -10.80
N ASN A 131 -10.51 -5.65 -11.72
CA ASN A 131 -10.82 -7.05 -11.44
C ASN A 131 -9.92 -7.64 -10.33
N LEU A 132 -8.61 -7.35 -10.36
CA LEU A 132 -7.70 -7.73 -9.29
C LEU A 132 -8.10 -7.06 -7.96
N GLY A 133 -8.37 -5.76 -7.96
CA GLY A 133 -8.81 -5.02 -6.77
C GLY A 133 -10.09 -5.59 -6.17
N ARG A 134 -11.12 -5.85 -7.00
CA ARG A 134 -12.37 -6.52 -6.58
C ARG A 134 -12.10 -7.84 -5.91
N PHE A 135 -11.27 -8.67 -6.53
CA PHE A 135 -10.94 -10.00 -6.02
C PHE A 135 -10.26 -9.93 -4.65
N LEU A 136 -9.26 -9.05 -4.50
CA LEU A 136 -8.52 -8.90 -3.26
C LEU A 136 -9.37 -8.28 -2.13
N ILE A 137 -10.27 -7.33 -2.44
CA ILE A 137 -11.24 -6.80 -1.49
C ILE A 137 -12.25 -7.88 -1.08
N ALA A 138 -12.72 -8.74 -2.00
CA ALA A 138 -13.62 -9.84 -1.67
C ALA A 138 -12.98 -10.86 -0.70
N LEU A 139 -11.67 -11.09 -0.83
CA LEU A 139 -10.89 -11.95 0.06
C LEU A 139 -10.56 -11.33 1.42
N ASN A 140 -10.67 -10.00 1.57
CA ASN A 140 -10.40 -9.30 2.82
C ASN A 140 -11.34 -9.78 3.93
N TRP A 141 -10.85 -10.20 5.09
CA TRP A 141 -11.66 -10.81 6.15
C TRP A 141 -12.93 -10.03 6.53
N THR A 142 -12.90 -8.70 6.57
CA THR A 142 -14.07 -7.88 6.93
C THR A 142 -15.07 -7.65 5.79
N GLY A 143 -14.70 -7.97 4.54
CA GLY A 143 -15.52 -7.81 3.34
C GLY A 143 -15.52 -6.40 2.77
N ASN A 144 -15.15 -5.39 3.56
CA ASN A 144 -14.93 -4.01 3.14
C ASN A 144 -13.60 -3.48 3.70
N VAL A 145 -12.99 -2.50 3.02
CA VAL A 145 -11.73 -1.89 3.46
C VAL A 145 -11.96 -0.46 3.94
N ARG A 146 -12.05 -0.26 5.25
CA ARG A 146 -12.32 1.08 5.83
C ARG A 146 -11.13 2.02 5.64
N GLU A 147 -11.37 3.31 5.89
CA GLU A 147 -10.32 4.31 5.90
C GLU A 147 -9.27 3.99 6.96
N GLY A 148 -7.98 4.01 6.57
CA GLY A 148 -6.85 3.66 7.44
C GLY A 148 -6.66 2.16 7.67
N GLU A 149 -7.50 1.30 7.06
CA GLU A 149 -7.33 -0.15 7.10
C GLU A 149 -6.73 -0.66 5.77
N GLY A 150 -5.88 -1.68 5.89
CA GLY A 150 -5.38 -2.48 4.77
C GLY A 150 -6.26 -3.70 4.49
N ILE A 151 -5.81 -4.55 3.57
CA ILE A 151 -6.46 -5.84 3.29
C ILE A 151 -5.91 -6.91 4.25
N ASP A 152 -6.79 -7.64 4.93
CA ASP A 152 -6.44 -8.75 5.82
C ASP A 152 -6.91 -10.10 5.27
N ILE A 153 -6.03 -10.85 4.60
CA ILE A 153 -6.32 -12.22 4.16
C ILE A 153 -5.78 -13.20 5.21
N ARG A 154 -6.68 -13.81 5.99
CA ARG A 154 -6.30 -14.73 7.06
C ARG A 154 -5.85 -16.08 6.53
N THR A 155 -5.02 -16.78 7.30
CA THR A 155 -4.53 -18.13 6.98
C THR A 155 -5.66 -19.10 6.62
N ARG A 156 -6.80 -19.06 7.34
CA ARG A 156 -7.97 -19.89 7.02
C ARG A 156 -8.53 -19.63 5.62
N VAL A 157 -8.61 -18.35 5.22
CA VAL A 157 -9.05 -17.97 3.87
C VAL A 157 -8.08 -18.52 2.83
N VAL A 158 -6.77 -18.41 3.09
CA VAL A 158 -5.72 -18.96 2.21
C VAL A 158 -5.81 -20.49 2.09
N GLU A 159 -6.04 -21.20 3.19
CA GLU A 159 -6.19 -22.66 3.19
C GLU A 159 -7.41 -23.13 2.38
N GLN A 160 -8.56 -22.46 2.57
CA GLN A 160 -9.78 -22.76 1.81
C GLN A 160 -9.63 -22.42 0.34
N LEU A 161 -9.01 -21.28 0.03
CA LEU A 161 -8.65 -20.90 -1.33
C LEU A 161 -7.81 -21.98 -2.01
N ASN A 162 -6.76 -22.47 -1.33
CA ASN A 162 -5.90 -23.52 -1.87
C ASN A 162 -6.62 -24.84 -2.11
N ALA A 163 -7.58 -25.19 -1.26
CA ALA A 163 -8.40 -26.39 -1.42
C ALA A 163 -9.36 -26.26 -2.61
N ALA A 164 -9.87 -25.06 -2.88
CA ALA A 164 -10.83 -24.78 -3.94
C ALA A 164 -10.20 -24.60 -5.34
N LEU A 165 -8.97 -24.06 -5.42
CA LEU A 165 -8.28 -23.77 -6.69
C LEU A 165 -8.28 -24.94 -7.72
N PRO A 166 -8.02 -26.21 -7.35
CA PRO A 166 -8.02 -27.32 -8.31
C PRO A 166 -9.41 -27.66 -8.87
N GLY A 167 -10.48 -27.22 -8.21
CA GLY A 167 -11.87 -27.49 -8.59
C GLY A 167 -12.47 -26.45 -9.54
N LEU A 168 -11.75 -25.37 -9.85
CA LEU A 168 -12.25 -24.31 -10.72
C LEU A 168 -12.44 -24.79 -12.16
N SER A 169 -13.49 -24.32 -12.82
CA SER A 169 -13.78 -24.64 -14.22
C SER A 169 -12.74 -24.09 -15.21
N ALA A 170 -12.04 -23.02 -14.84
CA ALA A 170 -10.95 -22.40 -15.58
C ALA A 170 -10.05 -21.61 -14.59
N PRO A 171 -8.82 -21.23 -14.99
CA PRO A 171 -8.01 -20.30 -14.21
C PRO A 171 -8.69 -18.94 -14.03
N ILE A 172 -8.37 -18.24 -12.94
CA ILE A 172 -8.81 -16.86 -12.74
C ILE A 172 -8.00 -15.96 -13.66
N ASP A 173 -8.67 -15.30 -14.60
CA ASP A 173 -8.07 -14.32 -15.50
C ASP A 173 -8.62 -12.93 -15.15
N PHE A 174 -7.73 -12.00 -14.78
CA PHE A 174 -8.11 -10.63 -14.46
C PHE A 174 -8.34 -9.78 -15.73
N ASN A 175 -7.89 -10.23 -16.91
CA ASN A 175 -7.94 -9.46 -18.15
C ASN A 175 -9.29 -9.56 -18.89
N VAL A 176 -10.20 -10.42 -18.44
CA VAL A 176 -11.53 -10.53 -19.02
C VAL A 176 -12.38 -9.27 -18.75
N SER A 177 -13.46 -9.11 -19.50
CA SER A 177 -14.38 -7.98 -19.29
C SER A 177 -15.01 -8.01 -17.89
N ALA A 178 -15.34 -6.85 -17.32
CA ALA A 178 -15.96 -6.77 -16.00
C ALA A 178 -17.26 -7.61 -15.87
N PRO A 179 -18.18 -7.65 -16.86
CA PRO A 179 -19.36 -8.52 -16.80
C PRO A 179 -19.03 -10.02 -16.78
N GLU A 180 -17.95 -10.42 -17.45
CA GLU A 180 -17.48 -11.81 -17.45
C GLU A 180 -16.83 -12.16 -16.11
N PHE A 181 -16.00 -11.25 -15.57
CA PHE A 181 -15.35 -11.43 -14.27
C PHE A 181 -16.35 -11.49 -13.11
N THR A 182 -17.43 -10.72 -13.20
CA THR A 182 -18.49 -10.64 -12.17
C THR A 182 -19.67 -11.59 -12.42
N ALA A 183 -19.59 -12.47 -13.41
CA ALA A 183 -20.67 -13.39 -13.75
C ALA A 183 -21.11 -14.25 -12.54
N LEU A 184 -22.43 -14.35 -12.35
CA LEU A 184 -23.12 -15.12 -11.30
C LEU A 184 -24.10 -16.14 -11.92
N GLY A 185 -24.76 -16.93 -11.06
CA GLY A 185 -25.86 -17.81 -11.47
C GLY A 185 -25.37 -19.18 -11.93
N SER A 186 -25.91 -19.68 -13.05
CA SER A 186 -25.64 -21.04 -13.54
C SER A 186 -24.27 -21.22 -14.16
N SER A 187 -23.56 -20.13 -14.47
CA SER A 187 -22.20 -20.15 -15.01
C SER A 187 -21.41 -19.02 -14.36
N PRO A 188 -21.12 -19.13 -13.05
CA PRO A 188 -20.39 -18.11 -12.33
C PRO A 188 -18.95 -18.02 -12.85
N SER A 189 -18.33 -16.85 -12.74
CA SER A 189 -16.92 -16.69 -13.09
C SER A 189 -16.01 -17.55 -12.19
N PRO A 190 -14.79 -17.92 -12.62
CA PRO A 190 -13.85 -18.64 -11.77
C PRO A 190 -13.58 -17.96 -10.42
N ALA A 191 -13.58 -16.62 -10.37
CA ALA A 191 -13.43 -15.87 -9.13
C ALA A 191 -14.62 -16.09 -8.18
N ASN A 192 -15.86 -16.05 -8.69
CA ASN A 192 -17.06 -16.32 -7.89
C ASN A 192 -17.20 -17.80 -7.52
N GLN A 193 -16.72 -18.73 -8.36
CA GLN A 193 -16.60 -20.15 -8.01
C GLN A 193 -15.68 -20.34 -6.80
N LEU A 194 -14.52 -19.68 -6.80
CA LEU A 194 -13.57 -19.73 -5.69
C LEU A 194 -14.18 -19.15 -4.40
N LEU A 195 -14.79 -17.96 -4.47
CA LEU A 195 -15.37 -17.29 -3.30
C LEU A 195 -16.53 -18.08 -2.67
N ALA A 196 -17.26 -18.87 -3.46
CA ALA A 196 -18.32 -19.75 -2.96
C ALA A 196 -17.80 -20.88 -2.04
N GLU A 197 -16.52 -21.25 -2.17
CA GLU A 197 -15.88 -22.29 -1.37
C GLU A 197 -15.16 -21.75 -0.11
N ILE A 198 -15.18 -20.43 0.10
CA ILE A 198 -14.48 -19.77 1.21
C ILE A 198 -15.49 -19.28 2.25
N CYS A 199 -15.24 -19.61 3.52
CA CYS A 199 -16.02 -19.09 4.64
C CYS A 199 -15.28 -17.98 5.38
N PHE A 200 -15.87 -16.78 5.37
CA PHE A 200 -15.33 -15.58 6.04
C PHE A 200 -15.82 -15.41 7.49
N TYR A 201 -16.22 -16.50 8.14
CA TYR A 201 -16.68 -16.52 9.52
C TYR A 201 -15.79 -17.40 10.39
N PRO A 202 -15.78 -17.17 11.72
CA PRO A 202 -15.03 -18.01 12.64
C PRO A 202 -15.39 -19.50 12.51
N GLU A 203 -14.44 -20.36 12.87
CA GLU A 203 -14.67 -21.80 12.89
C GLU A 203 -15.87 -22.18 13.75
N GLY A 204 -16.71 -23.07 13.24
CA GLY A 204 -17.96 -23.49 13.89
C GLY A 204 -19.12 -22.51 13.71
N SER A 205 -19.00 -21.47 12.87
CA SER A 205 -20.15 -20.66 12.47
C SER A 205 -21.12 -21.49 11.63
N PRO A 206 -22.44 -21.49 11.95
CA PRO A 206 -23.46 -22.15 11.13
C PRO A 206 -23.51 -21.60 9.69
N LEU A 207 -22.99 -20.40 9.46
CA LEU A 207 -22.91 -19.79 8.13
C LEU A 207 -21.83 -20.45 7.24
N CYS A 208 -20.93 -21.23 7.83
CA CYS A 208 -19.93 -22.01 7.10
C CYS A 208 -20.41 -23.44 6.76
N ASP A 209 -21.58 -23.86 7.25
CA ASP A 209 -22.10 -25.20 6.97
C ASP A 209 -22.68 -25.26 5.55
N PRO A 210 -22.72 -26.45 4.92
CA PRO A 210 -23.40 -26.61 3.65
C PRO A 210 -24.86 -26.12 3.73
N PRO A 211 -25.35 -25.35 2.74
CA PRO A 211 -26.72 -24.85 2.78
C PRO A 211 -27.71 -26.03 2.77
N PRO A 212 -28.74 -26.01 3.62
CA PRO A 212 -29.80 -27.02 3.60
C PRO A 212 -30.36 -27.21 2.18
N THR A 213 -30.52 -28.46 1.78
CA THR A 213 -31.07 -28.82 0.48
C THR A 213 -32.57 -28.52 0.43
N GLN A 214 -33.11 -28.35 -0.78
CA GLN A 214 -34.56 -28.18 -0.95
C GLN A 214 -35.33 -29.41 -0.41
N GLU A 215 -34.76 -30.60 -0.57
CA GLU A 215 -35.36 -31.85 -0.07
C GLU A 215 -35.41 -31.89 1.46
N GLU A 216 -34.39 -31.41 2.16
CA GLU A 216 -34.41 -31.30 3.63
C GLU A 216 -35.49 -30.31 4.11
N ILE A 217 -35.64 -29.18 3.41
CA ILE A 217 -36.67 -28.18 3.72
C ILE A 217 -38.07 -28.77 3.50
N ASP A 218 -38.31 -29.44 2.37
CA ASP A 218 -39.61 -29.99 2.00
C ASP A 218 -40.04 -31.15 2.92
N ASN A 219 -39.08 -31.87 3.51
CA ASN A 219 -39.32 -32.97 4.44
C ASN A 219 -39.48 -32.53 5.91
N ALA A 220 -39.13 -31.29 6.25
CA ALA A 220 -39.27 -30.76 7.60
C ALA A 220 -40.74 -30.36 7.89
N PRO A 221 -41.20 -30.51 9.15
CA PRO A 221 -42.54 -30.07 9.52
C PRO A 221 -42.69 -28.55 9.37
N PRO A 222 -43.85 -28.05 8.91
CA PRO A 222 -44.11 -26.61 8.89
C PRO A 222 -44.24 -26.07 10.32
N ARG A 223 -43.85 -24.81 10.51
CA ARG A 223 -43.96 -24.13 11.80
C ARG A 223 -45.45 -23.97 12.20
N PRO A 224 -45.85 -24.36 13.42
CA PRO A 224 -47.20 -24.13 13.93
C PRO A 224 -47.57 -22.64 13.94
N GLU A 225 -48.85 -22.32 13.67
CA GLU A 225 -49.34 -20.93 13.69
C GLU A 225 -49.38 -20.33 15.11
N ASN A 226 -49.59 -21.16 16.13
CA ASN A 226 -49.59 -20.73 17.52
C ASN A 226 -48.18 -20.84 18.12
N GLU A 227 -47.72 -19.76 18.75
CA GLU A 227 -46.41 -19.74 19.41
C GLU A 227 -46.29 -20.78 20.54
N GLU A 228 -47.39 -21.14 21.19
CA GLU A 228 -47.43 -22.15 22.27
C GLU A 228 -47.19 -23.59 21.78
N ASP A 229 -47.40 -23.86 20.50
CA ASP A 229 -47.24 -25.18 19.87
C ASP A 229 -45.82 -25.38 19.29
N ILE A 230 -44.96 -24.36 19.35
CA ILE A 230 -43.58 -24.41 18.84
C ILE A 230 -42.71 -25.21 19.81
N ASP A 231 -42.36 -26.43 19.41
CA ASP A 231 -41.36 -27.26 20.09
C ASP A 231 -39.93 -26.76 19.76
N PRO A 232 -39.11 -26.40 20.77
CA PRO A 232 -37.73 -25.96 20.57
C PRO A 232 -36.77 -27.06 20.10
N ASP A 233 -37.13 -28.34 20.21
CA ASP A 233 -36.30 -29.48 19.80
C ASP A 233 -36.53 -29.90 18.34
N ILE A 234 -37.49 -29.25 17.64
CA ILE A 234 -37.82 -29.51 16.24
C ILE A 234 -37.32 -28.38 15.35
N VAL A 235 -36.59 -28.72 14.28
CA VAL A 235 -36.22 -27.77 13.24
C VAL A 235 -37.32 -27.75 12.17
N TYR A 236 -37.96 -26.59 12.00
CA TYR A 236 -39.07 -26.42 11.06
C TYR A 236 -38.58 -26.08 9.65
N SER A 237 -39.46 -26.30 8.66
CA SER A 237 -39.17 -25.99 7.26
C SER A 237 -38.77 -24.52 7.04
N GLU A 238 -39.41 -23.60 7.77
CA GLU A 238 -39.16 -22.17 7.74
C GLU A 238 -37.79 -21.81 8.34
N ASP A 239 -37.35 -22.56 9.36
CA ASP A 239 -36.02 -22.38 9.96
C ASP A 239 -34.92 -22.84 9.01
N LEU A 240 -35.08 -24.01 8.38
CA LEU A 240 -34.14 -24.49 7.36
C LEU A 240 -34.09 -23.55 6.15
N ALA A 241 -35.23 -23.04 5.71
CA ALA A 241 -35.29 -22.07 4.62
C ALA A 241 -34.60 -20.75 5.00
N ALA A 242 -34.80 -20.26 6.23
CA ALA A 242 -34.13 -19.07 6.72
C ALA A 242 -32.61 -19.26 6.83
N ILE A 243 -32.16 -20.39 7.39
CA ILE A 243 -30.72 -20.74 7.48
C ILE A 243 -30.11 -20.84 6.09
N ARG A 244 -30.78 -21.51 5.14
CA ARG A 244 -30.32 -21.61 3.76
C ARG A 244 -30.14 -20.23 3.12
N SER A 245 -31.11 -19.33 3.29
CA SER A 245 -30.98 -17.96 2.78
C SER A 245 -29.79 -17.24 3.40
N GLN A 246 -29.64 -17.32 4.73
CA GLN A 246 -28.53 -16.68 5.44
C GLN A 246 -27.17 -17.20 4.97
N ILE A 247 -27.01 -18.51 4.77
CA ILE A 247 -25.78 -19.09 4.24
C ILE A 247 -25.49 -18.56 2.84
N ILE A 248 -26.48 -18.59 1.94
CA ILE A 248 -26.33 -18.11 0.56
C ILE A 248 -25.98 -16.62 0.52
N ASP A 249 -26.66 -15.79 1.32
CA ASP A 249 -26.42 -14.35 1.41
C ASP A 249 -25.06 -14.01 2.05
N SER A 250 -24.48 -14.95 2.80
CA SER A 250 -23.15 -14.82 3.41
C SER A 250 -22.00 -15.09 2.45
N ILE A 251 -22.28 -15.76 1.31
CA ILE A 251 -21.29 -16.03 0.27
C ILE A 251 -20.91 -14.71 -0.41
N ARG A 252 -19.61 -14.43 -0.44
CA ARG A 252 -19.10 -13.23 -1.09
C ARG A 252 -19.03 -13.40 -2.58
N THR A 253 -19.17 -12.28 -3.27
CA THR A 253 -19.03 -12.23 -4.73
C THR A 253 -18.22 -10.99 -5.11
N VAL A 254 -17.48 -11.08 -6.20
CA VAL A 254 -16.83 -9.89 -6.79
C VAL A 254 -17.83 -8.94 -7.44
N ALA A 255 -19.08 -9.39 -7.67
CA ALA A 255 -20.15 -8.57 -8.22
C ALA A 255 -20.69 -7.54 -7.21
N GLY A 256 -20.50 -7.77 -5.91
CA GLY A 256 -20.88 -6.83 -4.85
C GLY A 256 -19.92 -5.65 -4.69
N ILE A 257 -18.80 -5.64 -5.42
CA ILE A 257 -17.76 -4.60 -5.37
C ILE A 257 -17.71 -3.92 -6.73
N ASP A 258 -18.12 -2.66 -6.78
CA ASP A 258 -18.10 -1.87 -8.02
C ASP A 258 -16.72 -1.25 -8.28
N ASP A 259 -16.55 -0.63 -9.46
CA ASP A 259 -15.28 0.03 -9.80
C ASP A 259 -15.01 1.23 -8.88
N GLU A 260 -16.03 1.95 -8.41
CA GLU A 260 -15.87 3.12 -7.55
C GLU A 260 -15.27 2.75 -6.19
N GLU A 261 -15.71 1.64 -5.59
CA GLU A 261 -15.14 1.12 -4.34
C GLU A 261 -13.67 0.76 -4.52
N VAL A 262 -13.31 0.08 -5.62
CA VAL A 262 -11.92 -0.28 -5.91
C VAL A 262 -11.07 0.97 -6.15
N GLN A 263 -11.53 1.89 -6.98
CA GLN A 263 -10.81 3.13 -7.30
C GLN A 263 -10.63 4.00 -6.05
N THR A 264 -11.63 4.08 -5.19
CA THR A 264 -11.56 4.78 -3.91
C THR A 264 -10.49 4.17 -3.01
N TYR A 265 -10.44 2.85 -2.91
CA TYR A 265 -9.39 2.15 -2.18
C TYR A 265 -8.00 2.46 -2.75
N LEU A 266 -7.81 2.26 -4.06
CA LEU A 266 -6.51 2.45 -4.72
C LEU A 266 -6.02 3.90 -4.66
N SER A 267 -6.89 4.87 -4.97
CA SER A 267 -6.55 6.30 -4.91
C SER A 267 -6.15 6.72 -3.50
N ARG A 268 -6.81 6.19 -2.46
CA ARG A 268 -6.44 6.42 -1.06
C ARG A 268 -5.03 5.92 -0.75
N GLU A 269 -4.69 4.69 -1.16
CA GLU A 269 -3.34 4.12 -0.97
C GLU A 269 -2.28 4.95 -1.69
N LEU A 270 -2.51 5.29 -2.96
CA LEU A 270 -1.60 6.09 -3.78
C LEU A 270 -1.38 7.49 -3.22
N LYS A 271 -2.45 8.16 -2.78
CA LYS A 271 -2.38 9.48 -2.15
C LYS A 271 -1.57 9.45 -0.86
N ALA A 272 -1.75 8.41 -0.04
CA ALA A 272 -0.99 8.26 1.20
C ALA A 272 0.50 8.03 0.95
N ILE A 273 0.86 7.24 -0.06
CA ILE A 273 2.25 7.06 -0.50
C ILE A 273 2.82 8.39 -1.01
N SER A 274 2.15 9.04 -1.95
CA SER A 274 2.58 10.33 -2.52
C SER A 274 2.77 11.39 -1.44
N THR A 275 1.87 11.46 -0.46
CA THR A 275 2.00 12.35 0.70
C THR A 275 3.21 12.01 1.56
N THR A 276 3.43 10.72 1.82
CA THR A 276 4.54 10.24 2.63
C THR A 276 5.89 10.50 1.97
N VAL A 277 6.00 10.27 0.66
CA VAL A 277 7.17 10.63 -0.15
C VAL A 277 7.37 12.14 -0.11
N ALA A 278 6.33 12.93 -0.38
CA ALA A 278 6.41 14.39 -0.40
C ALA A 278 6.83 14.98 0.96
N ASN A 279 6.42 14.38 2.07
CA ASN A 279 6.76 14.85 3.42
C ASN A 279 8.24 14.66 3.77
N ARG A 280 8.98 13.82 3.03
CA ARG A 280 10.44 13.71 3.18
C ARG A 280 11.18 14.89 2.57
N TYR A 281 10.51 15.72 1.78
CA TYR A 281 11.13 16.86 1.11
C TYR A 281 10.54 18.19 1.58
N PHE A 282 11.37 19.21 1.65
CA PHE A 282 10.98 20.57 2.03
C PHE A 282 11.85 21.60 1.29
N LEU A 283 11.42 22.85 1.28
CA LEU A 283 12.23 23.97 0.81
C LEU A 283 12.92 24.60 2.02
N ASP A 284 14.14 25.12 1.84
CA ASP A 284 14.86 25.84 2.90
C ASP A 284 14.13 27.10 3.39
N GLU A 285 13.27 27.67 2.55
CA GLU A 285 12.29 28.70 2.91
C GLU A 285 10.91 28.36 2.31
N ASP A 286 9.83 28.59 3.08
CA ASP A 286 8.44 28.48 2.64
C ASP A 286 7.83 29.84 2.28
N VAL A 287 8.37 30.92 2.85
CA VAL A 287 8.02 32.31 2.54
C VAL A 287 9.28 33.17 2.43
N ALA A 288 9.43 33.86 1.31
CA ALA A 288 10.49 34.83 1.08
C ALA A 288 9.91 36.26 0.95
N SER A 289 10.61 37.26 1.50
CA SER A 289 10.19 38.66 1.41
C SER A 289 11.32 39.59 1.02
N HIS A 290 11.19 40.19 -0.16
CA HIS A 290 12.23 41.01 -0.78
C HIS A 290 11.69 42.41 -1.13
N PRO A 291 12.48 43.48 -0.96
CA PRO A 291 12.12 44.80 -1.47
C PRO A 291 11.93 44.78 -2.98
N ALA A 292 11.01 45.58 -3.52
CA ALA A 292 10.87 45.76 -4.98
C ALA A 292 12.15 46.26 -5.68
N THR A 293 13.07 46.87 -4.93
CA THR A 293 14.38 47.33 -5.43
C THR A 293 15.45 46.23 -5.48
N ASP A 294 15.22 45.10 -4.82
CA ASP A 294 16.16 43.99 -4.74
C ASP A 294 15.95 43.01 -5.90
N THR A 295 16.53 43.38 -7.04
CA THR A 295 16.49 42.61 -8.29
C THR A 295 17.63 41.59 -8.41
N ALA A 296 18.39 41.38 -7.32
CA ALA A 296 19.46 40.39 -7.31
C ALA A 296 18.89 38.97 -7.38
N LEU A 297 19.67 38.04 -7.94
CA LEU A 297 19.34 36.63 -7.93
C LEU A 297 19.22 36.13 -6.49
N LYS A 298 18.12 35.43 -6.25
CA LYS A 298 17.78 34.71 -5.03
C LYS A 298 17.74 33.22 -5.35
N GLN A 299 17.86 32.42 -4.31
CA GLN A 299 17.90 30.98 -4.44
C GLN A 299 16.97 30.36 -3.40
N VAL A 300 16.31 29.28 -3.79
CA VAL A 300 15.60 28.36 -2.90
C VAL A 300 16.05 26.95 -3.24
N ALA A 301 16.26 26.11 -2.23
CA ALA A 301 16.76 24.76 -2.42
C ALA A 301 15.81 23.70 -1.85
N VAL A 302 15.62 22.61 -2.60
CA VAL A 302 14.95 21.40 -2.12
C VAL A 302 15.88 20.67 -1.16
N ARG A 303 15.35 20.23 -0.02
CA ARG A 303 16.06 19.46 1.01
C ARG A 303 15.30 18.16 1.31
N LYS A 304 16.03 17.10 1.66
CA LYS A 304 15.48 15.79 2.10
C LYS A 304 15.71 15.63 3.60
N ILE A 305 14.70 15.13 4.32
CA ILE A 305 14.81 14.73 5.72
C ILE A 305 15.60 13.42 5.79
N GLY A 306 16.66 13.40 6.60
CA GLY A 306 17.35 12.16 6.94
C GLY A 306 18.20 11.52 5.84
N GLY A 307 18.89 12.31 5.00
CA GLY A 307 19.80 11.77 3.98
C GLY A 307 20.34 12.84 3.05
N GLY A 308 21.06 12.40 2.00
CA GLY A 308 21.45 13.26 0.88
C GLY A 308 20.27 13.52 -0.06
N LEU A 309 20.30 14.66 -0.75
CA LEU A 309 19.37 14.94 -1.84
C LEU A 309 19.81 14.19 -3.10
N ALA A 310 18.91 13.40 -3.68
CA ALA A 310 19.10 12.73 -4.97
C ALA A 310 17.81 12.88 -5.78
N LEU A 311 17.86 13.75 -6.78
CA LEU A 311 16.75 14.02 -7.70
C LEU A 311 17.14 13.50 -9.07
N ALA A 312 16.18 12.98 -9.82
CA ALA A 312 16.34 12.67 -11.24
C ALA A 312 16.03 13.89 -12.11
N GLU A 313 15.03 14.69 -11.71
CA GLU A 313 14.52 15.84 -12.48
C GLU A 313 13.98 16.93 -11.55
N LEU A 314 14.00 18.19 -12.01
CA LEU A 314 13.45 19.37 -11.34
C LEU A 314 12.94 20.36 -12.39
N GLU A 315 11.71 20.83 -12.19
CA GLU A 315 11.03 21.86 -12.96
C GLU A 315 10.50 22.92 -12.01
N ALA A 316 10.49 24.17 -12.44
CA ALA A 316 9.92 25.24 -11.63
C ALA A 316 9.24 26.30 -12.50
N ILE A 317 8.13 26.85 -12.00
CA ILE A 317 7.41 27.98 -12.61
C ILE A 317 7.06 29.03 -11.56
N SER A 318 6.83 30.26 -12.03
CA SER A 318 6.16 31.30 -11.23
C SER A 318 4.69 31.38 -11.65
N THR A 319 3.79 31.45 -10.68
CA THR A 319 2.36 31.71 -10.94
C THR A 319 2.09 33.12 -11.45
N ARG A 320 3.04 34.05 -11.24
CA ARG A 320 2.97 35.44 -11.73
C ARG A 320 4.34 35.88 -12.26
N PRO A 321 4.72 35.47 -13.49
CA PRO A 321 6.03 35.77 -14.08
C PRO A 321 6.34 37.26 -14.23
N GLN A 322 5.32 38.13 -14.23
CA GLN A 322 5.50 39.57 -14.22
C GLN A 322 6.04 40.12 -12.88
N ASP A 323 5.80 39.40 -11.77
CA ASP A 323 6.19 39.81 -10.43
C ASP A 323 7.49 39.13 -9.99
N VAL A 324 7.61 37.83 -10.26
CA VAL A 324 8.79 37.02 -9.93
C VAL A 324 9.15 36.15 -11.13
N GLN A 325 10.40 36.19 -11.57
CA GLN A 325 10.88 35.39 -12.70
C GLN A 325 11.86 34.33 -12.24
N ILE A 326 11.76 33.15 -12.84
CA ILE A 326 12.73 32.07 -12.66
C ILE A 326 13.88 32.28 -13.64
N ASN A 327 15.09 32.25 -13.11
CA ASN A 327 16.33 32.33 -13.87
C ASN A 327 16.79 30.94 -14.32
N SER A 328 16.83 29.98 -13.39
CA SER A 328 17.24 28.60 -13.65
C SER A 328 16.73 27.63 -12.60
N ALA A 329 16.64 26.35 -12.97
CA ALA A 329 16.39 25.24 -12.06
C ALA A 329 17.44 24.15 -12.32
N ASP A 330 18.16 23.73 -11.28
CA ASP A 330 19.18 22.69 -11.36
C ASP A 330 18.81 21.51 -10.46
N TRP A 331 18.51 20.37 -11.09
CA TRP A 331 18.11 19.15 -10.39
C TRP A 331 19.27 18.52 -9.61
N GLN A 332 20.53 18.72 -10.01
CA GLN A 332 21.68 18.08 -9.35
C GLN A 332 21.94 18.66 -7.97
N SER A 333 21.82 19.99 -7.85
CA SER A 333 21.92 20.71 -6.59
C SER A 333 20.58 20.83 -5.86
N GLY A 334 19.47 20.68 -6.58
CA GLY A 334 18.12 20.92 -6.07
C GLY A 334 17.79 22.40 -5.93
N GLU A 335 18.50 23.27 -6.64
CA GLU A 335 18.45 24.72 -6.47
C GLU A 335 17.65 25.38 -7.59
N VAL A 336 16.79 26.33 -7.21
CA VAL A 336 16.05 27.18 -8.15
C VAL A 336 16.43 28.63 -7.89
N GLU A 337 16.91 29.29 -8.94
CA GLU A 337 17.25 30.70 -8.91
C GLU A 337 16.08 31.54 -9.46
N TYR A 338 15.78 32.63 -8.77
CA TYR A 338 14.72 33.56 -9.14
C TYR A 338 15.09 35.01 -8.81
N PHE A 339 14.37 35.97 -9.38
CA PHE A 339 14.52 37.38 -9.03
C PHE A 339 13.16 38.10 -9.04
N VAL A 340 13.09 39.18 -8.28
CA VAL A 340 11.91 40.05 -8.23
C VAL A 340 11.93 41.03 -9.39
N ALA A 341 10.80 41.12 -10.10
CA ALA A 341 10.59 42.04 -11.23
C ALA A 341 9.36 42.96 -11.02
N GLY A 342 8.47 42.60 -10.09
CA GLY A 342 7.21 43.31 -9.83
C GLY A 342 7.31 44.49 -8.86
N PRO A 343 6.23 45.28 -8.73
CA PRO A 343 6.15 46.39 -7.80
C PRO A 343 5.94 45.94 -6.35
N SER A 344 6.21 46.84 -5.39
CA SER A 344 5.84 46.67 -3.98
C SER A 344 4.35 46.40 -3.82
N GLY A 345 4.00 45.48 -2.92
CA GLY A 345 2.65 44.94 -2.74
C GLY A 345 2.32 43.76 -3.67
N GLY A 346 3.23 43.38 -4.57
CA GLY A 346 3.12 42.18 -5.40
C GLY A 346 3.34 40.89 -4.60
N GLU A 347 2.78 39.80 -5.10
CA GLU A 347 2.89 38.47 -4.50
C GLU A 347 2.85 37.43 -5.61
N SER A 348 3.73 36.44 -5.54
CA SER A 348 3.78 35.30 -6.46
C SER A 348 4.14 34.02 -5.71
N GLU A 349 3.70 32.88 -6.25
CA GLU A 349 4.15 31.57 -5.80
C GLU A 349 5.13 31.00 -6.82
N LEU A 350 6.24 30.45 -6.33
CA LEU A 350 7.12 29.60 -7.10
C LEU A 350 6.74 28.15 -6.83
N LEU A 351 6.30 27.46 -7.88
CA LEU A 351 5.95 26.05 -7.83
C LEU A 351 7.15 25.24 -8.32
N LEU A 352 7.69 24.38 -7.46
CA LEU A 352 8.81 23.49 -7.75
C LEU A 352 8.28 22.06 -7.83
N SER A 353 8.38 21.43 -8.99
CA SER A 353 8.01 20.03 -9.22
C SER A 353 9.28 19.23 -9.48
N PHE A 354 9.53 18.15 -8.75
CA PHE A 354 10.74 17.34 -8.89
C PHE A 354 10.46 15.86 -8.70
N ARG A 355 11.32 15.02 -9.28
CA ARG A 355 11.26 13.57 -9.14
C ARG A 355 12.48 13.05 -8.38
N PRO A 356 12.31 12.44 -7.19
CA PRO A 356 13.36 11.68 -6.53
C PRO A 356 13.87 10.50 -7.38
N GLU A 357 15.11 10.06 -7.18
CA GLU A 357 15.65 8.89 -7.91
C GLU A 357 15.03 7.55 -7.47
N ASP A 358 14.57 7.46 -6.23
CA ASP A 358 14.06 6.24 -5.59
C ASP A 358 12.59 5.93 -5.91
N THR A 359 11.91 6.77 -6.70
CA THR A 359 10.51 6.56 -7.09
C THR A 359 10.17 7.25 -8.42
N TYR A 360 9.16 6.76 -9.12
CA TYR A 360 8.61 7.46 -10.28
C TYR A 360 7.82 8.72 -9.88
N ARG A 361 7.33 8.80 -8.64
CA ARG A 361 6.39 9.83 -8.19
C ARG A 361 7.03 11.21 -8.13
N TRP A 362 6.36 12.18 -8.74
CA TRP A 362 6.75 13.59 -8.67
C TRP A 362 6.23 14.22 -7.39
N VAL A 363 7.05 15.08 -6.79
CA VAL A 363 6.76 15.84 -5.59
C VAL A 363 6.69 17.31 -5.95
N ARG A 364 5.67 18.01 -5.43
CA ARG A 364 5.53 19.45 -5.57
C ARG A 364 5.73 20.16 -4.24
N LYS A 365 6.45 21.27 -4.29
CA LYS A 365 6.59 22.23 -3.19
C LYS A 365 6.37 23.65 -3.71
N GLN A 366 5.97 24.54 -2.81
CA GLN A 366 5.70 25.93 -3.13
C GLN A 366 6.48 26.86 -2.22
N LEU A 367 7.02 27.93 -2.79
CA LEU A 367 7.58 29.06 -2.07
C LEU A 367 6.70 30.28 -2.33
N ARG A 368 6.22 30.93 -1.28
CA ARG A 368 5.50 32.20 -1.39
C ARG A 368 6.49 33.36 -1.38
N VAL A 369 6.46 34.20 -2.41
CA VAL A 369 7.34 35.37 -2.54
C VAL A 369 6.53 36.66 -2.43
N ILE A 370 6.85 37.47 -1.42
CA ILE A 370 6.20 38.76 -1.15
C ILE A 370 7.13 39.90 -1.51
N ILE A 371 6.67 40.83 -2.34
CA ILE A 371 7.40 42.02 -2.76
C ILE A 371 7.00 43.20 -1.87
N ARG A 372 7.93 43.71 -1.07
CA ARG A 372 7.68 44.82 -0.12
C ARG A 372 8.20 46.17 -0.58
#